data_AF-A0A1H5XJI3-F1
#
_entry.id   AF-A0A1H5XJI3-F1
#
_cell.length_a   1.000
_cell.length_b   1.000
_cell.length_c   1.000
_cell.angle_alpha   90.00
_cell.angle_beta   90.00
_cell.angle_gamma   90.00
#
_symmetry.space_group_name_H-M   'P 1'
#
loop_
_entity.id
_entity.type
_entity.pdbx_description
1 polymer ?
#
loop_
_entity_poly.entity_id
_entity_poly.type
_entity_poly.pdbx_seq_one_letter_code
_entity_poly.pdbx_strand_id
1 'polypeptide(L)'
;MRILLKLSGEALAGDKKTGFDEATVRKVALQVKELADKGVEVGIVIGGGNFWRGRSSESIDRVKADQIGMLATIMNCIYVSEIFRSEGMMTNILTPFECGSFTKLFSKDRANKYFAKGMVVFFAGGTGHPYFSTDTGVVLRAIEVEADYILLAKAIDGVYDSDPAKNPDAKRYDTVTIDEVIAKNLQVVDMTASILARDNKVAMRVFALQEENSIVKAADGNFNGTTVTVD
;
A
#
# COMPACT_ATOMS: atom_id res chain seq x y z
N MET A 1 6.71 -14.63 8.62
CA MET A 1 6.13 -13.28 8.67
C MET A 1 5.75 -12.87 7.26
N ARG A 2 4.55 -12.35 7.09
CA ARG A 2 3.98 -11.86 5.84
C ARG A 2 3.45 -10.45 6.03
N ILE A 3 3.83 -9.55 5.15
CA ILE A 3 3.40 -8.14 5.22
C ILE A 3 2.76 -7.69 3.92
N LEU A 4 1.87 -6.69 4.01
CA LEU A 4 1.39 -5.93 2.87
C LEU A 4 1.94 -4.52 2.95
N LEU A 5 2.85 -4.17 2.04
CA LEU A 5 3.34 -2.81 1.89
C LEU A 5 2.42 -2.03 0.96
N LYS A 6 1.79 -0.98 1.49
CA LYS A 6 1.01 -0.03 0.69
C LYS A 6 1.81 1.23 0.43
N LEU A 7 1.97 1.55 -0.85
CA LEU A 7 2.62 2.77 -1.33
C LEU A 7 1.59 3.68 -1.99
N SER A 8 1.69 4.99 -1.76
CA SER A 8 1.01 5.95 -2.62
C SER A 8 1.72 6.03 -3.97
N GLY A 9 0.98 6.12 -5.08
CA GLY A 9 1.59 6.36 -6.39
C GLY A 9 2.38 7.67 -6.43
N GLU A 10 1.91 8.69 -5.71
CA GLU A 10 2.59 9.99 -5.61
C GLU A 10 3.97 9.88 -4.95
N ALA A 11 4.11 8.96 -3.99
CA ALA A 11 5.39 8.72 -3.32
C ALA A 11 6.45 8.17 -4.30
N LEU A 12 6.03 7.50 -5.38
CA LEU A 12 6.92 6.97 -6.41
C LEU A 12 7.34 8.01 -7.45
N ALA A 13 6.65 9.15 -7.52
CA ALA A 13 6.97 10.23 -8.45
C ALA A 13 8.05 11.19 -7.93
N GLY A 14 8.48 11.05 -6.67
CA GLY A 14 9.39 11.97 -6.01
C GLY A 14 8.89 13.43 -6.11
N ASP A 15 9.81 14.35 -6.34
CA ASP A 15 9.48 15.78 -6.46
C ASP A 15 8.65 16.14 -7.71
N LYS A 16 8.62 15.25 -8.72
CA LYS A 16 7.91 15.49 -9.99
C LYS A 16 6.39 15.42 -9.83
N LYS A 17 5.87 14.79 -8.76
CA LYS A 17 4.44 14.57 -8.44
C LYS A 17 3.61 13.82 -9.51
N THR A 18 4.16 13.57 -10.70
CA THR A 18 3.60 12.80 -11.80
C THR A 18 4.64 11.83 -12.37
N GLY A 19 4.19 10.70 -12.92
CA GLY A 19 5.09 9.70 -13.48
C GLY A 19 5.86 8.91 -12.41
N PHE A 20 7.14 8.65 -12.69
CA PHE A 20 8.03 7.89 -11.82
C PHE A 20 9.34 8.64 -11.58
N ASP A 21 9.88 8.48 -10.37
CA ASP A 21 11.26 8.78 -10.02
C ASP A 21 12.01 7.47 -9.76
N GLU A 22 12.81 7.04 -10.73
CA GLU A 22 13.50 5.75 -10.70
C GLU A 22 14.39 5.59 -9.47
N ALA A 23 15.09 6.65 -9.05
CA ALA A 23 15.93 6.62 -7.86
C ALA A 23 15.11 6.32 -6.59
N THR A 24 13.93 6.95 -6.45
CA THR A 24 13.00 6.68 -5.35
C THR A 24 12.48 5.25 -5.40
N VAL A 25 12.05 4.76 -6.57
CA VAL A 25 11.57 3.38 -6.73
C VAL A 25 12.67 2.36 -6.43
N ARG A 26 13.91 2.63 -6.83
CA ARG A 26 15.07 1.78 -6.53
C ARG A 26 15.37 1.72 -5.04
N LYS A 27 15.29 2.84 -4.31
CA LYS A 27 15.43 2.84 -2.84
C LYS A 27 14.39 1.96 -2.16
N VAL A 28 13.15 1.96 -2.66
CA VAL A 28 12.10 1.05 -2.17
C VAL A 28 12.44 -0.40 -2.49
N ALA A 29 12.91 -0.68 -3.72
CA ALA A 29 13.30 -2.03 -4.14
C ALA A 29 14.39 -2.63 -3.25
N LEU A 30 15.42 -1.85 -2.91
CA LEU A 30 16.51 -2.31 -2.05
C LEU A 30 16.04 -2.66 -0.63
N GLN A 31 15.13 -1.86 -0.05
CA GLN A 31 14.56 -2.18 1.26
C GLN A 31 13.66 -3.42 1.24
N VAL A 32 12.84 -3.58 0.18
CA VAL A 32 12.02 -4.79 0.04
C VAL A 32 12.90 -6.02 -0.21
N LYS A 33 13.98 -5.88 -0.97
CA LYS A 33 14.96 -6.95 -1.17
C LYS A 33 15.55 -7.41 0.17
N GLU A 34 15.93 -6.49 1.03
CA GLU A 34 16.44 -6.84 2.36
C GLU A 34 15.42 -7.68 3.16
N LEU A 35 14.14 -7.32 3.14
CA LEU A 35 13.08 -8.10 3.78
C LEU A 35 12.89 -9.47 3.14
N ALA A 36 12.85 -9.54 1.81
CA ALA A 36 12.69 -10.79 1.07
C ALA A 36 13.88 -11.74 1.31
N ASP A 37 15.10 -11.23 1.33
CA ASP A 37 16.32 -12.01 1.60
C ASP A 37 16.34 -12.55 3.05
N LYS A 38 15.66 -11.88 4.00
CA LYS A 38 15.39 -12.38 5.37
C LYS A 38 14.25 -13.40 5.45
N GLY A 39 13.62 -13.75 4.32
CA GLY A 39 12.51 -14.71 4.27
C GLY A 39 11.13 -14.12 4.61
N VAL A 40 10.99 -12.80 4.60
CA VAL A 40 9.69 -12.14 4.76
C VAL A 40 8.90 -12.27 3.46
N GLU A 41 7.65 -12.72 3.55
CA GLU A 41 6.74 -12.75 2.39
C GLU A 41 6.14 -11.36 2.19
N VAL A 42 6.49 -10.70 1.08
CA VAL A 42 6.12 -9.29 0.83
C VAL A 42 5.07 -9.17 -0.27
N GLY A 43 3.87 -8.76 0.11
CA GLY A 43 2.83 -8.28 -0.79
C GLY A 43 2.90 -6.77 -0.97
N ILE A 44 2.60 -6.25 -2.17
CA ILE A 44 2.66 -4.80 -2.46
C ILE A 44 1.36 -4.32 -3.10
N VAL A 45 0.84 -3.19 -2.62
CA VAL A 45 -0.26 -2.44 -3.23
C VAL A 45 0.20 -1.02 -3.51
N ILE A 46 -0.03 -0.53 -4.73
CA ILE A 46 0.39 0.82 -5.13
C ILE A 46 -0.82 1.64 -5.60
N GLY A 47 -1.00 2.83 -5.05
CA GLY A 47 -2.02 3.79 -5.51
C GLY A 47 -1.73 4.36 -6.89
N GLY A 48 -2.74 4.90 -7.60
CA GLY A 48 -2.61 5.44 -8.96
C GLY A 48 -2.44 6.97 -9.06
N GLY A 49 -2.29 7.66 -7.93
CA GLY A 49 -2.38 9.14 -7.85
C GLY A 49 -1.31 9.95 -8.60
N ASN A 50 -0.22 9.30 -9.02
CA ASN A 50 0.81 9.89 -9.89
C ASN A 50 0.39 9.97 -11.36
N PHE A 51 -0.64 9.24 -11.79
CA PHE A 51 -1.20 9.32 -13.15
C PHE A 51 -2.66 9.74 -13.17
N TRP A 52 -3.42 9.41 -12.13
CA TRP A 52 -4.84 9.68 -12.06
C TRP A 52 -5.28 10.20 -10.70
N ARG A 53 -5.68 11.48 -10.67
CA ARG A 53 -6.35 12.12 -9.52
C ARG A 53 -7.80 12.51 -9.81
N GLY A 54 -8.32 12.15 -10.98
CA GLY A 54 -9.60 12.60 -11.54
C GLY A 54 -10.87 12.02 -10.90
N ARG A 55 -10.82 11.60 -9.63
CA ARG A 55 -11.97 11.04 -8.90
C ARG A 55 -13.14 12.02 -8.76
N SER A 56 -12.88 13.31 -8.97
CA SER A 56 -13.80 14.43 -8.94
C SER A 56 -13.97 15.12 -10.30
N SER A 57 -13.64 14.46 -11.41
CA SER A 57 -13.88 15.02 -12.75
C SER A 57 -15.38 15.17 -12.98
N GLU A 58 -15.89 16.40 -13.10
CA GLU A 58 -17.32 16.67 -13.31
C GLU A 58 -17.85 16.10 -14.65
N SER A 59 -16.93 15.87 -15.61
CA SER A 59 -17.25 15.41 -16.96
C SER A 59 -17.20 13.89 -17.15
N ILE A 60 -16.66 13.12 -16.20
CA ILE A 60 -16.45 11.69 -16.35
C ILE A 60 -17.27 10.96 -15.29
N ASP A 61 -18.05 9.97 -15.73
CA ASP A 61 -18.77 9.08 -14.84
C ASP A 61 -17.83 8.44 -13.81
N ARG A 62 -18.27 8.39 -12.55
CA ARG A 62 -17.44 7.94 -11.43
C ARG A 62 -16.94 6.50 -11.61
N VAL A 63 -17.74 5.61 -12.20
CA VAL A 63 -17.33 4.23 -12.47
C VAL A 63 -16.16 4.20 -13.46
N LYS A 64 -16.24 5.00 -14.53
CA LYS A 64 -15.15 5.12 -15.50
C LYS A 64 -13.90 5.77 -14.91
N ALA A 65 -14.07 6.81 -14.10
CA ALA A 65 -12.96 7.45 -13.41
C ALA A 65 -12.20 6.47 -12.49
N ASP A 66 -12.91 5.65 -11.71
CA ASP A 66 -12.26 4.65 -10.85
C ASP A 66 -11.61 3.53 -11.68
N GLN A 67 -12.18 3.13 -12.83
CA GLN A 67 -11.55 2.19 -13.77
C GLN A 67 -10.22 2.71 -14.33
N ILE A 68 -10.13 4.01 -14.69
CA ILE A 68 -8.86 4.63 -15.09
C ILE A 68 -7.85 4.57 -13.93
N GLY A 69 -8.30 4.86 -12.71
CA GLY A 69 -7.48 4.72 -11.51
C GLY A 69 -6.95 3.29 -11.31
N MET A 70 -7.78 2.27 -11.52
CA MET A 70 -7.37 0.86 -11.44
C MET A 70 -6.28 0.54 -12.49
N LEU A 71 -6.40 1.02 -13.72
CA LEU A 71 -5.37 0.85 -14.74
C LEU A 71 -4.06 1.57 -14.36
N ALA A 72 -4.14 2.77 -13.77
CA ALA A 72 -2.97 3.48 -13.26
C ALA A 72 -2.22 2.67 -12.18
N THR A 73 -2.93 1.96 -11.30
CA THR A 73 -2.28 1.05 -10.33
C THR A 73 -1.57 -0.11 -11.01
N ILE A 74 -2.13 -0.64 -12.11
CA ILE A 74 -1.49 -1.71 -12.91
C ILE A 74 -0.22 -1.20 -13.57
N MET A 75 -0.25 -0.01 -14.17
CA MET A 75 0.94 0.64 -14.73
C MET A 75 2.04 0.80 -13.68
N ASN A 76 1.68 1.25 -12.47
CA ASN A 76 2.62 1.39 -11.37
C ASN A 76 3.23 0.05 -10.95
N CYS A 77 2.40 -0.98 -10.76
CA CYS A 77 2.90 -2.31 -10.37
C CYS A 77 3.80 -2.92 -11.43
N ILE A 78 3.53 -2.72 -12.73
CA ILE A 78 4.42 -3.17 -13.82
C ILE A 78 5.78 -2.49 -13.72
N TYR A 79 5.82 -1.17 -13.62
CA TYR A 79 7.07 -0.42 -13.55
C TYR A 79 7.89 -0.81 -12.31
N VAL A 80 7.27 -0.80 -11.12
CA VAL A 80 7.97 -1.15 -9.87
C VAL A 80 8.43 -2.61 -9.86
N SER A 81 7.62 -3.53 -10.39
CA SER A 81 7.99 -4.94 -10.52
C SER A 81 9.25 -5.13 -11.36
N GLU A 82 9.41 -4.39 -12.46
CA GLU A 82 10.62 -4.51 -13.29
C GLU A 82 11.85 -3.89 -12.63
N ILE A 83 11.72 -2.78 -11.90
CA ILE A 83 12.82 -2.27 -11.05
C ILE A 83 13.21 -3.28 -9.97
N PHE A 84 12.24 -3.99 -9.40
CA PHE A 84 12.52 -5.04 -8.42
C PHE A 84 13.28 -6.20 -9.04
N ARG A 85 12.92 -6.59 -10.27
CA ARG A 85 13.63 -7.63 -11.02
C ARG A 85 15.04 -7.21 -11.41
N SER A 86 15.29 -5.95 -11.74
CA SER A 86 16.66 -5.47 -12.02
C SER A 86 17.56 -5.53 -10.78
N GLU A 87 16.98 -5.48 -9.58
CA GLU A 87 17.70 -5.71 -8.31
C GLU A 87 17.76 -7.20 -7.91
N GLY A 88 17.35 -8.11 -8.80
CA GLY A 88 17.49 -9.57 -8.62
C GLY A 88 16.35 -10.26 -7.88
N MET A 89 15.22 -9.57 -7.63
CA MET A 89 14.04 -10.19 -7.01
C MET A 89 13.17 -10.90 -8.05
N MET A 90 12.49 -11.96 -7.61
CA MET A 90 11.42 -12.60 -8.38
C MET A 90 10.09 -11.94 -8.05
N THR A 91 9.32 -11.54 -9.06
CA THR A 91 8.05 -10.82 -8.86
C THR A 91 6.91 -11.39 -9.69
N ASN A 92 5.68 -11.19 -9.22
CA ASN A 92 4.47 -11.45 -10.01
C ASN A 92 3.40 -10.39 -9.75
N ILE A 93 2.55 -10.12 -10.74
CA ILE A 93 1.48 -9.13 -10.65
C ILE A 93 0.13 -9.84 -10.77
N LEU A 94 -0.69 -9.66 -9.74
CA LEU A 94 -2.03 -10.19 -9.62
C LEU A 94 -3.07 -9.07 -9.75
N THR A 95 -4.12 -9.31 -10.55
CA THR A 95 -5.24 -8.38 -10.76
C THR A 95 -6.59 -9.03 -10.42
N PRO A 96 -7.58 -8.26 -9.93
CA PRO A 96 -8.92 -8.78 -9.63
C PRO A 96 -9.78 -9.04 -10.87
N PHE A 97 -9.39 -8.48 -12.02
CA PHE A 97 -10.05 -8.64 -13.31
C PHE A 97 -9.01 -8.99 -14.38
N GLU A 98 -9.49 -9.49 -15.52
CA GLU A 98 -8.63 -9.88 -16.63
C GLU A 98 -7.92 -8.66 -17.22
N CYS A 99 -6.59 -8.67 -17.23
CA CYS A 99 -5.77 -7.60 -17.78
C CYS A 99 -4.61 -8.18 -18.61
N GLY A 100 -4.95 -8.58 -19.84
CA GLY A 100 -4.00 -9.00 -20.87
C GLY A 100 -3.10 -10.18 -20.50
N SER A 101 -2.09 -10.41 -21.33
CA SER A 101 -1.15 -11.53 -21.19
C SER A 101 -0.03 -11.30 -20.16
N PHE A 102 0.17 -10.04 -19.72
CA PHE A 102 1.28 -9.61 -18.88
C PHE A 102 0.95 -9.59 -17.37
N THR A 103 -0.31 -9.79 -16.98
CA THR A 103 -0.71 -10.00 -15.58
C THR A 103 -1.36 -11.38 -15.39
N LYS A 104 -1.67 -11.74 -14.15
CA LYS A 104 -2.41 -12.96 -13.81
C LYS A 104 -3.58 -12.61 -12.91
N LEU A 105 -4.73 -13.28 -13.10
CA LEU A 105 -5.85 -13.14 -12.17
C LEU A 105 -5.44 -13.51 -10.74
N PHE A 106 -5.92 -12.76 -9.76
CA PHE A 106 -5.76 -13.08 -8.36
C PHE A 106 -6.53 -14.35 -7.99
N SER A 107 -5.86 -15.23 -7.25
CA SER A 107 -6.50 -16.19 -6.35
C SER A 107 -5.59 -16.35 -5.13
N LYS A 108 -6.19 -16.62 -3.97
CA LYS A 108 -5.45 -16.88 -2.73
C LYS A 108 -4.37 -17.95 -2.92
N ASP A 109 -4.74 -19.08 -3.52
CA ASP A 109 -3.81 -20.19 -3.79
C ASP A 109 -2.65 -19.79 -4.69
N ARG A 110 -2.89 -18.91 -5.68
CA ARG A 110 -1.85 -18.43 -6.58
C ARG A 110 -0.88 -17.51 -5.86
N ALA A 111 -1.39 -16.57 -5.07
CA ALA A 111 -0.55 -15.69 -4.25
C ALA A 111 0.32 -16.50 -3.29
N ASN A 112 -0.26 -17.47 -2.57
CA ASN A 112 0.46 -18.36 -1.67
C ASN A 112 1.54 -19.19 -2.36
N LYS A 113 1.29 -19.68 -3.58
CA LYS A 113 2.31 -20.38 -4.39
C LYS A 113 3.49 -19.49 -4.79
N TYR A 114 3.27 -18.19 -4.96
CA TYR A 114 4.34 -17.24 -5.25
C TYR A 114 5.11 -16.86 -3.99
N PHE A 115 4.42 -16.60 -2.88
CA PHE A 115 5.08 -16.36 -1.59
C PHE A 115 5.96 -17.53 -1.15
N ALA A 116 5.47 -18.77 -1.29
CA ALA A 116 6.25 -19.99 -0.98
C ALA A 116 7.52 -20.15 -1.84
N LYS A 117 7.67 -19.40 -2.93
CA LYS A 117 8.86 -19.37 -3.80
C LYS A 117 9.75 -18.14 -3.53
N GLY A 118 9.49 -17.38 -2.46
CA GLY A 118 10.21 -16.15 -2.14
C GLY A 118 9.93 -15.01 -3.12
N MET A 119 8.82 -15.04 -3.86
CA MET A 119 8.49 -13.98 -4.81
C MET A 119 7.78 -12.82 -4.11
N VAL A 120 8.10 -11.59 -4.52
CA VAL A 120 7.31 -10.40 -4.17
C VAL A 120 6.04 -10.36 -5.02
N VAL A 121 4.88 -10.24 -4.38
CA VAL A 121 3.57 -10.30 -5.05
C VAL A 121 2.94 -8.92 -5.09
N PHE A 122 2.72 -8.38 -6.28
CA PHE A 122 2.03 -7.11 -6.48
C PHE A 122 0.53 -7.37 -6.67
N PHE A 123 -0.31 -6.68 -5.89
CA PHE A 123 -1.77 -6.68 -6.05
C PHE A 123 -2.18 -5.36 -6.69
N ALA A 124 -2.45 -5.41 -8.00
CA ALA A 124 -2.84 -4.25 -8.79
C ALA A 124 -4.35 -4.26 -9.08
N GLY A 125 -4.91 -3.11 -9.46
CA GLY A 125 -6.34 -2.96 -9.78
C GLY A 125 -7.26 -2.83 -8.56
N GLY A 126 -6.70 -2.69 -7.35
CA GLY A 126 -7.48 -2.52 -6.12
C GLY A 126 -8.43 -3.69 -5.83
N THR A 127 -9.69 -3.38 -5.51
CA THR A 127 -10.74 -4.38 -5.32
C THR A 127 -11.30 -4.92 -6.64
N GLY A 128 -11.02 -4.25 -7.76
CA GLY A 128 -11.66 -4.51 -9.05
C GLY A 128 -13.02 -3.84 -9.22
N HIS A 129 -13.50 -3.15 -8.19
CA HIS A 129 -14.80 -2.48 -8.19
C HIS A 129 -14.64 -0.96 -7.98
N PRO A 130 -15.41 -0.14 -8.71
CA PRO A 130 -15.51 1.30 -8.45
C PRO A 130 -16.00 1.59 -7.02
N TYR A 131 -15.86 2.85 -6.59
CA TYR A 131 -16.22 3.38 -5.26
C TYR A 131 -15.31 2.94 -4.11
N PHE A 132 -14.49 1.92 -4.28
CA PHE A 132 -13.50 1.50 -3.28
C PHE A 132 -12.16 2.20 -3.46
N SER A 133 -11.47 2.47 -2.36
CA SER A 133 -10.13 3.03 -2.38
C SER A 133 -9.06 1.93 -2.52
N THR A 134 -7.81 2.33 -2.76
CA THR A 134 -6.69 1.38 -2.65
C THR A 134 -6.38 1.00 -1.20
N ASP A 135 -6.82 1.78 -0.22
CA ASP A 135 -6.73 1.42 1.19
C ASP A 135 -7.69 0.25 1.51
N THR A 136 -8.93 0.29 0.99
CA THR A 136 -9.83 -0.87 1.08
C THR A 136 -9.23 -2.09 0.36
N GLY A 137 -8.61 -1.86 -0.80
CA GLY A 137 -7.94 -2.91 -1.56
C GLY A 137 -6.81 -3.59 -0.79
N VAL A 138 -5.93 -2.83 -0.11
CA VAL A 138 -4.84 -3.44 0.67
C VAL A 138 -5.35 -4.19 1.90
N VAL A 139 -6.36 -3.67 2.59
CA VAL A 139 -6.97 -4.38 3.73
C VAL A 139 -7.60 -5.69 3.27
N LEU A 140 -8.36 -5.68 2.18
CA LEU A 140 -8.94 -6.89 1.60
C LEU A 140 -7.86 -7.94 1.27
N ARG A 141 -6.80 -7.53 0.58
CA ARG A 141 -5.73 -8.46 0.19
C ARG A 141 -4.96 -8.99 1.40
N ALA A 142 -4.71 -8.14 2.41
CA ALA A 142 -4.08 -8.56 3.66
C ALA A 142 -4.88 -9.66 4.37
N ILE A 143 -6.22 -9.53 4.40
CA ILE A 143 -7.11 -10.56 4.97
C ILE A 143 -7.03 -11.85 4.17
N GLU A 144 -7.20 -11.78 2.84
CA GLU A 144 -7.26 -12.98 2.00
C GLU A 144 -5.95 -13.78 2.02
N VAL A 145 -4.81 -13.10 2.14
CA VAL A 145 -3.49 -13.73 2.20
C VAL A 145 -2.95 -13.84 3.62
N GLU A 146 -3.75 -13.59 4.65
CA GLU A 146 -3.40 -13.78 6.07
C GLU A 146 -2.08 -13.08 6.45
N ALA A 147 -1.98 -11.80 6.09
CA ALA A 147 -0.82 -11.00 6.43
C ALA A 147 -0.80 -10.63 7.93
N ASP A 148 0.40 -10.63 8.52
CA ASP A 148 0.60 -10.24 9.92
C ASP A 148 0.36 -8.74 10.14
N TYR A 149 0.81 -7.90 9.18
CA TYR A 149 0.68 -6.45 9.25
C TYR A 149 0.53 -5.80 7.87
N ILE A 150 -0.15 -4.67 7.83
CA ILE A 150 -0.07 -3.73 6.71
C ILE A 150 0.91 -2.61 7.07
N LEU A 151 1.91 -2.40 6.23
CA LEU A 151 2.83 -1.27 6.31
C LEU A 151 2.30 -0.15 5.41
N LEU A 152 1.80 0.93 6.01
CA LEU A 152 1.21 2.08 5.32
C LEU A 152 2.25 3.20 5.19
N ALA A 153 2.89 3.29 4.02
CA ALA A 153 3.80 4.37 3.71
C ALA A 153 2.99 5.63 3.32
N LYS A 154 3.11 6.69 4.13
CA LYS A 154 2.45 7.98 3.92
C LYS A 154 3.45 9.11 3.70
N ALA A 155 2.92 10.25 3.26
CA ALA A 155 3.68 11.51 3.20
C ALA A 155 3.88 12.13 4.59
N ILE A 156 2.98 11.84 5.53
CA ILE A 156 3.12 12.15 6.95
C ILE A 156 3.73 10.95 7.67
N ASP A 157 4.45 11.23 8.75
CA ASP A 157 5.23 10.27 9.54
C ASP A 157 4.40 9.51 10.59
N GLY A 158 3.07 9.65 10.61
CA GLY A 158 2.23 8.91 11.55
C GLY A 158 0.77 9.33 11.52
N VAL A 159 0.04 8.96 12.56
CA VAL A 159 -1.34 9.35 12.81
C VAL A 159 -1.33 10.50 13.81
N TYR A 160 -2.07 11.55 13.50
CA TYR A 160 -2.17 12.76 14.33
C TYR A 160 -3.61 12.97 14.79
N ASP A 161 -3.77 13.68 15.90
CA ASP A 161 -5.08 14.12 16.40
C ASP A 161 -5.77 15.15 15.49
N SER A 162 -5.00 15.84 14.67
CA SER A 162 -5.41 16.88 13.73
C SER A 162 -4.40 17.00 12.59
N ASP A 163 -4.77 17.68 11.49
CA ASP A 163 -3.90 17.81 10.32
C ASP A 163 -2.65 18.66 10.64
N PRO A 164 -1.43 18.08 10.70
CA PRO A 164 -0.22 18.81 11.09
C PRO A 164 0.19 19.87 10.06
N ALA A 165 -0.32 19.80 8.83
CA ALA A 165 -0.10 20.86 7.83
C ALA A 165 -0.94 22.12 8.10
N LYS A 166 -2.00 22.00 8.92
CA LYS A 166 -2.91 23.11 9.26
C LYS A 166 -2.84 23.51 10.73
N ASN A 167 -2.52 22.57 11.61
CA ASN A 167 -2.41 22.77 13.05
C ASN A 167 -0.97 22.50 13.51
N PRO A 168 -0.17 23.53 13.83
CA PRO A 168 1.18 23.37 14.38
C PRO A 168 1.21 22.62 15.73
N ASP A 169 0.11 22.63 16.48
CA ASP A 169 -0.02 21.95 17.77
C ASP A 169 -0.49 20.48 17.63
N ALA A 170 -0.56 19.96 16.40
CA ALA A 170 -1.01 18.59 16.14
C ALA A 170 -0.10 17.58 16.85
N LYS A 171 -0.71 16.65 17.58
CA LYS A 171 0.01 15.62 18.34
C LYS A 171 -0.05 14.30 17.62
N ARG A 172 1.13 13.73 17.39
CA ARG A 172 1.29 12.38 16.82
C ARG A 172 1.04 11.33 17.89
N TYR A 173 0.37 10.26 17.51
CA TYR A 173 0.25 9.06 18.34
C TYR A 173 1.42 8.11 18.06
N ASP A 174 1.99 7.48 19.09
CA ASP A 174 2.92 6.37 18.89
C ASP A 174 2.15 5.05 18.70
N THR A 175 1.03 4.89 19.41
CA THR A 175 0.11 3.76 19.27
C THR A 175 -1.32 4.25 19.40
N VAL A 176 -2.23 3.68 18.61
CA VAL A 176 -3.67 3.96 18.65
C VAL A 176 -4.46 2.69 18.33
N THR A 177 -5.61 2.50 18.96
CA THR A 177 -6.48 1.35 18.62
C THR A 177 -7.29 1.65 17.36
N ILE A 178 -7.67 0.61 16.60
CA ILE A 178 -8.54 0.78 15.42
C ILE A 178 -9.91 1.37 15.80
N ASP A 179 -10.40 1.08 17.01
CA ASP A 179 -11.65 1.66 17.52
C ASP A 179 -11.51 3.15 17.79
N GLU A 180 -10.38 3.61 18.32
CA GLU A 180 -10.11 5.05 18.43
C GLU A 180 -9.97 5.73 17.06
N VAL A 181 -9.35 5.06 16.09
CA VAL A 181 -9.26 5.56 14.71
C VAL A 181 -10.66 5.80 14.15
N ILE A 182 -11.59 4.86 14.36
CA ILE A 182 -12.99 4.99 13.92
C ILE A 182 -13.72 6.07 14.73
N ALA A 183 -13.66 6.01 16.06
CA ALA A 183 -14.42 6.89 16.94
C ALA A 183 -14.00 8.37 16.83
N LYS A 184 -12.71 8.63 16.66
CA LYS A 184 -12.15 9.98 16.50
C LYS A 184 -12.00 10.39 15.03
N ASN A 185 -12.40 9.53 14.08
CA ASN A 185 -12.27 9.74 12.64
C ASN A 185 -10.84 10.14 12.21
N LEU A 186 -9.84 9.47 12.79
CA LEU A 186 -8.42 9.74 12.52
C LEU A 186 -8.08 9.31 11.08
N GLN A 187 -7.26 10.12 10.41
CA GLN A 187 -6.95 9.94 8.98
C GLN A 187 -5.87 8.86 8.74
N VAL A 188 -6.18 7.60 9.07
CA VAL A 188 -5.30 6.43 8.86
C VAL A 188 -5.53 5.80 7.49
N VAL A 189 -6.76 5.38 7.23
CA VAL A 189 -7.27 4.91 5.95
C VAL A 189 -8.73 5.38 5.86
N ASP A 190 -9.40 5.19 4.72
CA ASP A 190 -10.83 5.51 4.66
C ASP A 190 -11.65 4.65 5.63
N MET A 191 -12.83 5.15 6.01
CA MET A 191 -13.69 4.52 7.01
C MET A 191 -14.07 3.06 6.66
N THR A 192 -14.29 2.76 5.37
CA THR A 192 -14.61 1.40 4.94
C THR A 192 -13.44 0.46 5.18
N ALA A 193 -12.22 0.89 4.87
CA ALA A 193 -11.00 0.14 5.15
C ALA A 193 -10.76 -0.04 6.67
N SER A 194 -11.02 1.00 7.48
CA SER A 194 -10.88 0.93 8.94
C SER A 194 -11.81 -0.10 9.57
N ILE A 195 -13.10 -0.10 9.17
CA ILE A 195 -14.08 -1.07 9.66
C ILE A 195 -13.70 -2.49 9.24
N LEU A 196 -13.33 -2.68 7.97
CA LEU A 196 -12.91 -3.98 7.47
C LEU A 196 -11.67 -4.52 8.21
N ALA A 197 -10.71 -3.65 8.52
CA ALA A 197 -9.51 -4.00 9.27
C ALA A 197 -9.82 -4.39 10.72
N ARG A 198 -10.70 -3.64 11.41
CA ARG A 198 -11.17 -3.97 12.77
C ARG A 198 -11.84 -5.34 12.79
N ASP A 199 -12.83 -5.55 11.94
CA ASP A 199 -13.66 -6.76 11.96
C ASP A 199 -12.86 -8.03 11.66
N ASN A 200 -11.70 -7.90 11.00
CA ASN A 200 -10.81 -9.01 10.65
C ASN A 200 -9.46 -8.96 11.38
N LYS A 201 -9.34 -8.12 12.41
CA LYS A 201 -8.13 -8.00 13.26
C LYS A 201 -6.83 -7.81 12.45
N VAL A 202 -6.86 -6.88 11.50
CA VAL A 202 -5.67 -6.52 10.70
C VAL A 202 -4.98 -5.30 11.28
N ALA A 203 -3.81 -5.50 11.88
CA ALA A 203 -2.98 -4.44 12.42
C ALA A 203 -2.25 -3.66 11.31
N MET A 204 -1.97 -2.37 11.57
CA MET A 204 -1.31 -1.49 10.61
C MET A 204 -0.16 -0.72 11.26
N ARG A 205 0.87 -0.40 10.48
CA ARG A 205 1.98 0.47 10.89
C ARG A 205 2.10 1.62 9.90
N VAL A 206 1.91 2.85 10.38
CA VAL A 206 1.92 4.08 9.57
C VAL A 206 3.24 4.78 9.75
N PHE A 207 3.94 5.07 8.64
CA PHE A 207 5.28 5.66 8.68
C PHE A 207 5.56 6.51 7.43
N ALA A 208 6.58 7.37 7.52
CA ALA A 208 7.06 8.15 6.37
C ALA A 208 8.06 7.36 5.53
N LEU A 209 7.86 7.33 4.21
CA LEU A 209 8.74 6.59 3.30
C LEU A 209 10.17 7.16 3.21
N GLN A 210 10.32 8.48 3.39
CA GLN A 210 11.57 9.21 3.14
C GLN A 210 12.66 8.92 4.18
N GLU A 211 12.32 8.35 5.32
CA GLU A 211 13.31 7.97 6.32
C GLU A 211 14.20 6.83 5.83
N GLU A 212 15.45 6.84 6.25
CA GLU A 212 16.39 5.78 5.93
C GLU A 212 15.93 4.44 6.51
N ASN A 213 15.86 3.42 5.65
CA ASN A 213 15.42 2.07 5.98
C ASN A 213 14.03 2.02 6.63
N SER A 214 13.17 2.98 6.30
CA SER A 214 11.83 3.13 6.87
C SER A 214 10.96 1.87 6.75
N ILE A 215 10.99 1.18 5.60
CA ILE A 215 10.20 -0.04 5.36
C ILE A 215 10.73 -1.19 6.23
N VAL A 216 12.05 -1.35 6.30
CA VAL A 216 12.70 -2.40 7.09
C VAL A 216 12.40 -2.20 8.57
N LYS A 217 12.63 -0.97 9.07
CA LYS A 217 12.30 -0.54 10.43
C LYS A 217 10.83 -0.77 10.77
N ALA A 218 9.93 -0.44 9.85
CA ALA A 218 8.49 -0.63 10.02
C ALA A 218 8.12 -2.12 10.06
N ALA A 219 8.77 -2.98 9.29
CA ALA A 219 8.57 -4.44 9.38
C ALA A 219 9.08 -5.02 10.70
N ASP A 220 10.23 -4.54 11.20
CA ASP A 220 10.83 -4.98 12.46
C ASP A 220 10.10 -4.42 13.70
N GLY A 221 9.26 -3.38 13.53
CA GLY A 221 8.51 -2.75 14.61
C GLY A 221 9.28 -1.67 15.37
N ASN A 222 10.51 -1.37 14.97
CA ASN A 222 11.35 -0.30 15.52
C ASN A 222 11.44 0.86 14.52
N PHE A 223 10.38 1.64 14.40
CA PHE A 223 10.23 2.70 13.40
C PHE A 223 9.70 4.00 14.02
N ASN A 224 9.95 5.10 13.34
CA ASN A 224 9.33 6.38 13.66
C ASN A 224 7.96 6.45 12.98
N GLY A 225 6.90 6.35 13.79
CA GLY A 225 5.53 6.52 13.33
C GLY A 225 4.51 5.97 14.30
N THR A 226 3.40 5.47 13.78
CA THR A 226 2.27 5.01 14.61
C THR A 226 1.94 3.55 14.36
N THR A 227 1.81 2.76 15.43
CA THR A 227 1.19 1.44 15.36
C THR A 227 -0.31 1.55 15.60
N VAL A 228 -1.10 1.00 14.67
CA VAL A 228 -2.55 0.86 14.83
C VAL A 228 -2.85 -0.57 15.26
N THR A 229 -3.30 -0.73 16.49
CA THR A 229 -3.60 -2.04 17.09
C THR A 229 -5.06 -2.45 16.86
N VAL A 230 -5.29 -3.74 16.92
CA VAL A 230 -6.59 -4.40 16.80
C VAL A 230 -6.68 -5.40 17.95
N ASP A 231 -7.74 -5.34 18.74
CA ASP A 231 -7.96 -6.23 19.89
C ASP A 231 -8.78 -7.48 19.50
#